data_AF-A0A7S3EKC2-F1
#
_entry.id   AF-A0A7S3EKC2-F1
#
_cell.length_a   1.000
_cell.length_b   1.000
_cell.length_c   1.000
_cell.angle_alpha   90.00
_cell.angle_beta   90.00
_cell.angle_gamma   90.00
#
_symmetry.space_group_name_H-M   'P 1'
#
loop_
_entity.id
_entity.type
_entity.pdbx_description
1 polymer ?
#
loop_
_entity_poly.entity_id
_entity_poly.type
_entity_poly.pdbx_seq_one_letter_code
_entity_poly.pdbx_strand_id
1 'polypeptide(L)'
;MITSLLKTSTARAERDRLLAKWTPTGAEGLGPNQRYGPVSEDELYIQCGELMHQNENPVNVVLSGFEEVSPSPFFAGGKERTLRRKRWWNHYPSDSPLVVFGHYWRKASHTESNSEDVHLFGLDESGKVSCQPFSLLYTSERYVNAACVDYSIGRRYIERAEGKISGETGTALGALRLPEKVLYLHDRPPCDLRGVPGQGVTIDNGGHVLEPTS
;
A
#
# COMPACT_ATOMS: atom_id res chain seq x y z
N MET A 1 12.05 24.15 28.36
CA MET A 1 12.65 22.96 29.02
C MET A 1 11.70 21.78 29.18
N ILE A 2 10.37 21.92 29.16
CA ILE A 2 9.41 20.80 29.36
C ILE A 2 9.15 20.00 28.06
N THR A 3 9.37 20.59 26.88
CA THR A 3 9.15 19.95 25.56
C THR A 3 10.22 18.93 25.15
N SER A 4 11.38 18.89 25.80
CA SER A 4 12.47 17.96 25.48
C SER A 4 12.39 16.63 26.25
N LEU A 5 11.72 16.61 27.40
CA LEU A 5 11.57 15.42 28.25
C LEU A 5 10.34 14.57 27.87
N LEU A 6 9.28 15.20 27.35
CA LEU A 6 8.09 14.47 26.90
C LEU A 6 8.34 13.68 25.62
N LYS A 7 9.05 14.26 24.63
CA LYS A 7 9.40 13.60 23.36
C LYS A 7 10.30 12.38 23.54
N THR A 8 11.21 12.42 24.53
CA THR A 8 12.11 11.29 24.82
C THR A 8 11.42 10.17 25.58
N SER A 9 10.42 10.48 26.41
CA SER A 9 9.65 9.47 27.15
C SER A 9 8.72 8.64 26.26
N THR A 10 8.03 9.27 25.31
CA THR A 10 7.13 8.58 24.38
C THR A 10 7.90 7.81 23.31
N ALA A 11 8.98 8.40 22.78
CA ALA A 11 9.89 7.69 21.85
C ALA A 11 10.51 6.45 22.50
N ARG A 12 10.92 6.55 23.77
CA ARG A 12 11.47 5.41 24.52
C ARG A 12 10.42 4.33 24.79
N ALA A 13 9.20 4.71 25.18
CA ALA A 13 8.11 3.76 25.39
C ALA A 13 7.69 3.04 24.11
N GLU A 14 7.61 3.75 22.98
CA GLU A 14 7.30 3.13 21.69
C GLU A 14 8.49 2.29 21.16
N ARG A 15 9.74 2.71 21.39
CA ARG A 15 10.94 1.88 21.15
C ARG A 15 10.88 0.57 21.92
N ASP A 16 10.60 0.63 23.22
CA ASP A 16 10.54 -0.55 24.08
C ASP A 16 9.37 -1.47 23.67
N ARG A 17 8.25 -0.89 23.22
CA ARG A 17 7.11 -1.64 22.64
C ARG A 17 7.46 -2.30 21.32
N LEU A 18 8.20 -1.62 20.44
CA LEU A 18 8.64 -2.16 19.15
C LEU A 18 9.68 -3.26 19.34
N LEU A 19 10.63 -3.07 20.26
CA LEU A 19 11.58 -4.10 20.71
C LEU A 19 10.87 -5.34 21.24
N ALA A 20 9.81 -5.17 22.04
CA ALA A 20 9.04 -6.29 22.58
C ALA A 20 8.24 -7.07 21.52
N LYS A 21 7.90 -6.44 20.40
CA LYS A 21 7.19 -7.07 19.25
C LYS A 21 8.16 -7.64 18.21
N TRP A 22 9.43 -7.25 18.24
CA TRP A 22 10.42 -7.72 17.30
C TRP A 22 10.97 -9.07 17.77
N THR A 23 10.51 -10.15 17.13
CA THR A 23 11.16 -11.45 17.20
C THR A 23 12.07 -11.60 15.98
N PRO A 24 13.35 -11.99 16.14
CA PRO A 24 14.19 -12.38 15.02
C PRO A 24 13.72 -13.74 14.48
N THR A 25 12.57 -13.77 13.81
CA THR A 25 12.01 -14.96 13.17
C THR A 25 11.84 -14.67 11.69
N GLY A 26 12.91 -14.96 10.95
CA GLY A 26 12.95 -14.95 9.48
C GLY A 26 14.05 -15.85 8.91
N ALA A 27 14.56 -16.81 9.69
CA ALA A 27 15.63 -17.70 9.23
C ALA A 27 15.15 -18.86 8.35
N GLU A 28 13.84 -19.12 8.25
CA GLU A 28 13.31 -20.20 7.42
C GLU A 28 12.70 -19.64 6.14
N GLY A 29 13.52 -19.58 5.08
CA GLY A 29 13.07 -19.22 3.72
C GLY A 29 13.96 -18.23 2.97
N LEU A 30 14.97 -17.64 3.62
CA LEU A 30 15.87 -16.70 2.95
C LEU A 30 16.87 -17.44 2.06
N GLY A 31 16.85 -17.10 0.76
CA GLY A 31 17.85 -17.57 -0.20
C GLY A 31 19.29 -17.22 0.23
N PRO A 32 20.30 -17.85 -0.38
CA PRO A 32 21.66 -17.99 0.18
C PRO A 32 22.44 -16.69 0.45
N ASN A 33 21.90 -15.50 0.14
CA ASN A 33 22.60 -14.22 0.24
C ASN A 33 21.97 -13.16 1.14
N GLN A 34 20.96 -13.48 1.97
CA GLN A 34 20.33 -12.45 2.82
C GLN A 34 20.47 -12.78 4.31
N ARG A 35 21.62 -12.42 4.89
CA ARG A 35 21.83 -12.37 6.35
C ARG A 35 21.75 -10.92 6.79
N TYR A 36 20.63 -10.49 7.37
CA TYR A 36 20.61 -9.28 8.18
C TYR A 36 20.71 -9.70 9.65
N GLY A 37 21.69 -9.12 10.36
CA GLY A 37 21.87 -9.28 11.80
C GLY A 37 20.82 -8.48 12.58
N PRO A 38 20.88 -8.49 13.92
CA PRO A 38 20.00 -7.68 14.75
C PRO A 38 20.14 -6.18 14.41
N VAL A 39 19.01 -5.47 14.36
CA VAL A 39 18.93 -4.01 14.17
C VAL A 39 19.61 -3.33 15.36
N SER A 40 20.44 -2.31 15.11
CA SER A 40 21.12 -1.56 16.17
C SER A 40 20.14 -0.70 17.00
N GLU A 41 20.52 -0.36 18.24
CA GLU A 41 19.71 0.52 19.10
C GLU A 41 19.49 1.91 18.46
N ASP A 42 20.48 2.40 17.71
CA ASP A 42 20.41 3.67 16.98
C ASP A 42 19.40 3.63 15.83
N GLU A 43 19.38 2.54 15.05
CA GLU A 43 18.41 2.35 13.97
C GLU A 43 16.98 2.26 14.51
N LEU A 44 16.77 1.57 15.64
CA LEU A 44 15.47 1.53 16.31
C LEU A 44 15.04 2.90 16.80
N TYR A 45 15.96 3.68 17.38
CA TYR A 45 15.66 5.03 17.83
C TYR A 45 15.25 5.95 16.67
N ILE A 46 15.97 5.88 15.54
CA ILE A 46 15.63 6.61 14.31
C ILE A 46 14.24 6.21 13.82
N GLN A 47 13.97 4.90 13.73
CA GLN A 47 12.68 4.39 13.28
C GLN A 47 11.52 4.86 14.15
N CYS A 48 11.68 4.86 15.48
CA CYS A 48 10.68 5.39 16.41
C CYS A 48 10.45 6.89 16.21
N GLY A 49 11.53 7.66 16.03
CA GLY A 49 11.46 9.09 15.76
C GLY A 49 10.71 9.41 14.46
N GLU A 50 10.98 8.68 13.39
CA GLU A 50 10.28 8.81 12.10
C GLU A 50 8.79 8.45 12.25
N LEU A 51 8.48 7.35 12.93
CA LEU A 51 7.11 6.90 13.16
C LEU A 51 6.30 7.94 13.95
N MET A 52 6.87 8.51 15.02
CA MET A 52 6.22 9.58 15.79
C MET A 52 6.04 10.84 14.96
N HIS A 53 7.06 11.26 14.20
CA HIS A 53 6.95 12.43 13.35
C HIS A 53 5.79 12.31 12.36
N GLN A 54 5.62 11.12 11.77
CA GLN A 54 4.53 10.83 10.86
C GLN A 54 3.17 10.76 11.57
N ASN A 55 3.07 9.92 12.59
CA ASN A 55 1.79 9.54 13.20
C ASN A 55 1.25 10.54 14.23
N GLU A 56 2.10 11.40 14.82
CA GLU A 56 1.68 12.49 15.71
C GLU A 56 1.40 13.79 14.95
N ASN A 57 1.70 13.86 13.65
CA ASN A 57 1.34 15.00 12.81
C ASN A 57 -0.04 14.77 12.17
N PRO A 58 -1.10 15.48 12.62
CA PRO A 58 -2.45 15.26 12.12
C PRO A 58 -2.59 15.58 10.62
N VAL A 59 -1.78 16.50 10.08
CA VAL A 59 -1.81 16.83 8.65
C VAL A 59 -1.25 15.67 7.83
N ASN A 60 -0.13 15.10 8.26
CA ASN A 60 0.45 13.94 7.59
C ASN A 60 -0.50 12.74 7.63
N VAL A 61 -1.09 12.46 8.79
CA VAL A 61 -2.05 11.36 8.95
C VAL A 61 -3.27 11.53 8.04
N VAL A 62 -3.85 12.74 7.97
CA VAL A 62 -5.02 13.00 7.11
C VAL A 62 -4.69 12.88 5.63
N LEU A 63 -3.50 13.32 5.20
CA LEU A 63 -3.14 13.34 3.78
C LEU A 63 -2.50 12.04 3.28
N SER A 64 -1.82 11.30 4.13
CA SER A 64 -0.98 10.16 3.74
C SER A 64 -1.19 8.89 4.55
N GLY A 65 -2.04 8.95 5.59
CA GLY A 65 -2.35 7.84 6.47
C GLY A 65 -1.29 7.59 7.54
N PHE A 66 -1.63 6.70 8.46
CA PHE A 66 -0.69 6.18 9.46
C PHE A 66 0.38 5.30 8.82
N GLU A 67 1.57 5.31 9.40
CA GLU A 67 2.63 4.35 9.10
C GLU A 67 2.82 3.35 10.25
N GLU A 68 3.46 2.22 9.93
CA GLU A 68 3.86 1.17 10.84
C GLU A 68 5.23 0.62 10.42
N VAL A 69 5.89 -0.08 11.35
CA VAL A 69 7.13 -0.82 11.04
C VAL A 69 6.84 -1.88 9.98
N SER A 70 7.67 -1.91 8.94
CA SER A 70 7.62 -2.96 7.93
C SER A 70 8.27 -4.24 8.46
N PRO A 71 7.72 -5.44 8.20
CA PRO A 71 8.33 -6.71 8.55
C PRO A 71 9.73 -6.90 7.94
N SER A 72 9.97 -6.29 6.78
CA SER A 72 11.25 -6.27 6.09
C SER A 72 11.50 -4.90 5.47
N PRO A 73 12.77 -4.45 5.38
CA PRO A 73 13.12 -3.28 4.59
C PRO A 73 12.69 -3.44 3.13
N PHE A 74 12.33 -2.33 2.49
CA PHE A 74 11.96 -2.29 1.09
C PHE A 74 12.45 -0.99 0.47
N PHE A 75 12.77 -0.98 -0.82
CA PHE A 75 13.06 0.26 -1.52
C PHE A 75 11.73 0.97 -1.81
N ALA A 76 11.65 2.29 -1.60
CA ALA A 76 10.52 3.10 -2.08
C ALA A 76 10.85 4.60 -2.07
N GLY A 77 10.43 5.29 -3.12
CA GLY A 77 10.66 6.72 -3.27
C GLY A 77 12.15 7.08 -3.34
N GLY A 78 12.97 6.20 -3.93
CA GLY A 78 14.40 6.41 -4.13
C GLY A 78 15.31 6.12 -2.93
N LYS A 79 14.79 5.53 -1.84
CA LYS A 79 15.59 5.11 -0.69
C LYS A 79 15.06 3.81 -0.08
N GLU A 80 15.90 3.12 0.68
CA GLU A 80 15.45 2.03 1.54
C GLU A 80 14.55 2.58 2.66
N ARG A 81 13.50 1.83 2.97
CA ARG A 81 12.47 2.14 3.94
C ARG A 81 12.30 0.96 4.89
N THR A 82 12.21 1.27 6.17
CA THR A 82 11.85 0.31 7.23
C THR A 82 10.46 0.58 7.81
N LEU A 83 9.81 1.66 7.36
CA LEU A 83 8.44 2.04 7.68
C LEU A 83 7.56 1.99 6.42
N ARG A 84 6.32 1.56 6.59
CA ARG A 84 5.33 1.46 5.52
C ARG A 84 3.99 2.06 5.94
N ARG A 85 3.16 2.44 4.97
CA ARG A 85 1.77 2.84 5.26
C ARG A 85 0.98 1.66 5.83
N LYS A 86 0.21 1.93 6.88
CA LYS A 86 -0.67 0.96 7.49
C LYS A 86 -1.89 0.72 6.60
N ARG A 87 -2.20 -0.57 6.36
CA ARG A 87 -3.44 -1.01 5.71
C ARG A 87 -4.63 -0.88 6.66
N TRP A 88 -4.99 0.36 7.01
CA TRP A 88 -6.05 0.63 8.01
C TRP A 88 -7.39 -0.03 7.65
N TRP A 89 -7.65 -0.20 6.35
CA TRP A 89 -8.87 -0.85 5.84
C TRP A 89 -9.00 -2.31 6.28
N ASN A 90 -7.92 -2.98 6.68
CA ASN A 90 -7.97 -4.34 7.24
C ASN A 90 -8.81 -4.42 8.53
N HIS A 91 -8.94 -3.30 9.23
CA HIS A 91 -9.71 -3.20 10.47
C HIS A 91 -10.96 -2.33 10.29
N TYR A 92 -11.32 -2.00 9.05
CA TYR A 92 -12.47 -1.14 8.78
C TYR A 92 -13.77 -1.95 8.88
N PRO A 93 -14.76 -1.50 9.68
CA PRO A 93 -15.99 -2.26 9.87
C PRO A 93 -16.80 -2.39 8.57
N SER A 94 -17.43 -3.54 8.35
CA SER A 94 -18.17 -3.82 7.11
C SER A 94 -19.46 -3.01 6.96
N ASP A 95 -20.02 -2.56 8.07
CA ASP A 95 -21.21 -1.71 8.16
C ASP A 95 -20.89 -0.20 8.08
N SER A 96 -19.61 0.16 7.97
CA SER A 96 -19.21 1.56 7.86
C SER A 96 -19.43 2.14 6.46
N PRO A 97 -19.57 3.48 6.32
CA PRO A 97 -19.72 4.15 5.03
C PRO A 97 -18.58 3.84 4.05
N LEU A 98 -18.84 4.05 2.75
CA LEU A 98 -17.78 3.95 1.74
C LEU A 98 -16.73 5.06 1.97
N VAL A 99 -15.47 4.65 2.17
CA VAL A 99 -14.32 5.55 2.20
C VAL A 99 -13.60 5.49 0.87
N VAL A 100 -13.51 6.63 0.19
CA VAL A 100 -12.72 6.80 -1.02
C VAL A 100 -11.49 7.60 -0.66
N PHE A 101 -10.31 7.07 -0.98
CA PHE A 101 -9.05 7.72 -0.65
C PHE A 101 -8.05 7.62 -1.81
N GLY A 102 -7.00 8.42 -1.71
CA GLY A 102 -5.89 8.45 -2.66
C GLY A 102 -4.56 8.65 -1.94
N HIS A 103 -3.52 9.05 -2.67
CA HIS A 103 -2.14 9.23 -2.18
C HIS A 103 -1.42 7.94 -1.76
N TYR A 104 -1.91 6.80 -2.23
CA TYR A 104 -1.32 5.50 -1.94
C TYR A 104 -0.65 4.88 -3.17
N TRP A 105 -0.66 5.58 -4.31
CA TRP A 105 0.09 5.19 -5.52
C TRP A 105 -0.24 3.77 -5.98
N ARG A 106 -1.52 3.41 -6.04
CA ARG A 106 -1.95 2.10 -6.49
C ARG A 106 -1.59 1.92 -7.97
N LYS A 107 -1.16 0.72 -8.37
CA LYS A 107 -1.04 0.39 -9.80
C LYS A 107 -2.35 -0.13 -10.36
N ALA A 108 -2.62 0.25 -11.60
CA ALA A 108 -3.75 -0.19 -12.41
C ALA A 108 -3.44 -1.51 -13.16
N SER A 109 -2.27 -2.12 -12.97
CA SER A 109 -1.93 -3.43 -13.53
C SER A 109 -1.14 -4.23 -12.50
N HIS A 110 -1.31 -5.55 -12.51
CA HIS A 110 -0.42 -6.50 -11.85
C HIS A 110 0.71 -6.87 -12.81
N THR A 111 1.43 -5.89 -13.36
CA THR A 111 2.69 -6.23 -14.03
C THR A 111 3.66 -6.64 -12.93
N GLU A 112 4.24 -7.85 -13.03
CA GLU A 112 5.10 -8.50 -12.03
C GLU A 112 6.39 -7.71 -11.68
N SER A 113 6.57 -6.50 -12.21
CA SER A 113 7.78 -5.72 -12.04
C SER A 113 7.67 -4.69 -10.91
N ASN A 114 8.45 -5.00 -9.87
CA ASN A 114 8.88 -4.23 -8.71
C ASN A 114 7.97 -4.26 -7.47
N SER A 115 8.62 -4.72 -6.41
CA SER A 115 8.15 -5.16 -5.09
C SER A 115 7.37 -4.12 -4.27
N GLU A 116 7.44 -2.83 -4.62
CA GLU A 116 6.97 -1.75 -3.74
C GLU A 116 5.44 -1.65 -3.65
N ASP A 117 4.74 -1.71 -4.80
CA ASP A 117 3.27 -1.68 -4.85
C ASP A 117 2.66 -3.02 -4.43
N VAL A 118 3.44 -4.10 -4.58
CA VAL A 118 3.06 -5.46 -4.18
C VAL A 118 2.87 -5.53 -2.65
N HIS A 119 3.55 -4.69 -1.87
CA HIS A 119 3.47 -4.72 -0.42
C HIS A 119 2.31 -3.93 0.19
N LEU A 120 1.72 -2.94 -0.50
CA LEU A 120 0.57 -2.19 0.06
C LEU A 120 -0.78 -2.66 -0.51
N PHE A 121 -0.84 -2.98 -1.81
CA PHE A 121 -2.04 -3.46 -2.48
C PHE A 121 -1.87 -4.82 -3.18
N GLY A 122 -0.66 -5.38 -3.19
CA GLY A 122 -0.41 -6.68 -3.80
C GLY A 122 -0.73 -7.83 -2.87
N LEU A 123 0.21 -8.76 -2.70
CA LEU A 123 -0.07 -10.01 -2.00
C LEU A 123 -0.28 -9.75 -0.49
N ASP A 124 -1.19 -10.52 0.12
CA ASP A 124 -1.27 -10.63 1.57
C ASP A 124 -0.14 -11.54 2.11
N GLU A 125 -0.11 -11.74 3.43
CA GLU A 125 0.89 -12.57 4.10
C GLU A 125 0.88 -14.04 3.63
N SER A 126 -0.21 -14.48 2.97
CA SER A 126 -0.35 -15.82 2.38
C SER A 126 0.06 -15.89 0.90
N GLY A 127 0.55 -14.78 0.33
CA GLY A 127 0.95 -14.73 -1.08
C GLY A 127 -0.23 -14.62 -2.05
N LYS A 128 -1.44 -14.28 -1.57
CA LYS A 128 -2.63 -14.15 -2.41
C LYS A 128 -2.90 -12.68 -2.75
N VAL A 129 -3.33 -12.39 -3.99
CA VAL A 129 -3.70 -11.04 -4.43
C VAL A 129 -4.72 -10.45 -3.44
N SER A 130 -4.28 -9.49 -2.63
CA SER A 130 -5.13 -8.97 -1.57
C SER A 130 -6.17 -7.99 -2.08
N CYS A 131 -5.97 -7.34 -3.24
CA CYS A 131 -6.88 -6.33 -3.79
C CYS A 131 -6.79 -6.23 -5.33
N GLN A 132 -7.84 -6.59 -6.07
CA GLN A 132 -7.90 -6.40 -7.54
C GLN A 132 -7.91 -4.89 -7.88
N PRO A 133 -7.16 -4.40 -8.90
CA PRO A 133 -6.82 -2.98 -9.06
C PRO A 133 -8.04 -2.07 -9.17
N PHE A 134 -9.19 -2.57 -9.64
CA PHE A 134 -10.41 -1.79 -9.88
C PHE A 134 -11.57 -2.18 -8.98
N SER A 135 -11.26 -2.72 -7.81
CA SER A 135 -12.26 -3.14 -6.84
C SER A 135 -12.12 -2.38 -5.51
N LEU A 136 -13.19 -2.46 -4.71
CA LEU A 136 -13.13 -2.29 -3.28
C LEU A 136 -11.95 -3.08 -2.71
N LEU A 137 -11.33 -2.54 -1.67
CA LEU A 137 -10.24 -3.22 -1.00
C LEU A 137 -10.78 -4.46 -0.30
N TYR A 138 -9.92 -5.47 -0.19
CA TYR A 138 -10.26 -6.77 0.36
C TYR A 138 -9.32 -7.06 1.55
N THR A 139 -9.93 -7.44 2.66
CA THR A 139 -9.27 -8.13 3.79
C THR A 139 -9.14 -9.60 3.43
N SER A 140 -8.26 -10.37 4.07
CA SER A 140 -8.12 -11.83 3.82
C SER A 140 -9.45 -12.61 3.69
N GLU A 141 -10.52 -12.14 4.30
CA GLU A 141 -11.83 -12.80 4.37
C GLU A 141 -12.94 -12.15 3.53
N ARG A 142 -12.88 -10.83 3.26
CA ARG A 142 -13.99 -10.10 2.63
C ARG A 142 -13.58 -8.76 2.01
N TYR A 143 -14.39 -8.27 1.08
CA TYR A 143 -14.35 -6.88 0.66
C TYR A 143 -14.75 -5.95 1.81
N VAL A 144 -14.11 -4.79 1.87
CA VAL A 144 -14.41 -3.71 2.82
C VAL A 144 -14.87 -2.47 2.06
N ASN A 145 -15.67 -1.62 2.71
CA ASN A 145 -16.19 -0.37 2.15
C ASN A 145 -15.09 0.71 2.06
N ALA A 146 -13.96 0.38 1.45
CA ALA A 146 -12.84 1.28 1.21
C ALA A 146 -12.33 1.11 -0.23
N ALA A 147 -12.03 2.20 -0.93
CA ALA A 147 -11.49 2.18 -2.28
C ALA A 147 -10.35 3.19 -2.44
N CYS A 148 -9.21 2.72 -2.93
CA CYS A 148 -8.13 3.59 -3.40
C CYS A 148 -8.32 3.87 -4.90
N VAL A 149 -8.49 5.15 -5.25
CA VAL A 149 -8.70 5.65 -6.63
C VAL A 149 -7.49 6.40 -7.19
N ASP A 150 -6.38 6.41 -6.45
CA ASP A 150 -5.10 6.98 -6.89
C ASP A 150 -4.28 5.93 -7.63
N TYR A 151 -4.27 6.00 -8.95
CA TYR A 151 -3.57 5.06 -9.82
C TYR A 151 -2.19 5.56 -10.30
N SER A 152 -1.41 6.16 -9.39
CA SER A 152 -0.01 6.57 -9.65
C SER A 152 0.16 7.50 -10.85
N ILE A 153 -0.84 8.34 -11.15
CA ILE A 153 -0.86 9.20 -12.34
C ILE A 153 0.37 10.12 -12.43
N GLY A 154 0.93 10.52 -11.28
CA GLY A 154 2.15 11.33 -11.21
C GLY A 154 3.37 10.70 -11.89
N ARG A 155 3.45 9.37 -11.96
CA ARG A 155 4.53 8.64 -12.63
C ARG A 155 4.52 8.85 -14.16
N ARG A 156 3.41 9.32 -14.76
CA ARG A 156 3.36 9.65 -16.19
C ARG A 156 4.37 10.71 -16.62
N TYR A 157 4.81 11.59 -15.72
CA TYR A 157 5.91 12.50 -16.03
C TYR A 157 7.20 11.74 -16.36
N ILE A 158 7.49 10.69 -15.59
CA ILE A 158 8.68 9.85 -15.78
C ILE A 158 8.50 8.94 -17.00
N GLU A 159 7.31 8.38 -17.22
CA GLU A 159 7.01 7.62 -18.46
C GLU A 159 7.34 8.45 -19.71
N ARG A 160 6.91 9.72 -19.75
CA ARG A 160 7.21 10.62 -20.87
C ARG A 160 8.72 10.87 -21.03
N ALA A 161 9.44 11.07 -19.93
CA ALA A 161 10.89 11.27 -19.98
C ALA A 161 11.65 10.02 -20.46
N GLU A 162 11.13 8.83 -20.15
CA GLU A 162 11.67 7.54 -20.59
C GLU A 162 11.20 7.13 -22.00
N GLY A 163 10.34 7.91 -22.66
CA GLY A 163 9.77 7.58 -23.98
C GLY A 163 8.79 6.41 -23.94
N LYS A 164 8.25 6.07 -22.76
CA LYS A 164 7.27 5.00 -22.56
C LYS A 164 5.88 5.40 -23.01
N ILE A 165 5.07 4.39 -23.34
CA ILE A 165 3.66 4.59 -23.66
C ILE A 165 2.92 4.96 -22.37
N SER A 166 1.95 5.87 -22.45
CA SER A 166 1.17 6.29 -21.27
C SER A 166 0.45 5.10 -20.65
N GLY A 167 0.64 4.89 -19.34
CA GLY A 167 0.03 3.79 -18.60
C GLY A 167 0.76 2.46 -18.67
N GLU A 168 1.88 2.37 -19.41
CA GLU A 168 2.72 1.17 -19.52
C GLU A 168 3.24 0.71 -18.15
N THR A 169 3.48 1.65 -17.21
CA THR A 169 3.94 1.30 -15.85
C THR A 169 2.79 1.04 -14.87
N GLY A 170 1.58 0.82 -15.39
CA GLY A 170 0.38 0.61 -14.59
C GLY A 170 -0.24 1.90 -14.06
N THR A 171 -0.02 3.03 -14.73
CA THR A 171 -0.54 4.34 -14.30
C THR A 171 -1.86 4.67 -14.99
N ALA A 172 -2.81 5.24 -14.26
CA ALA A 172 -4.07 5.68 -14.83
C ALA A 172 -4.58 6.96 -14.17
N LEU A 173 -5.28 7.80 -14.95
CA LEU A 173 -6.11 8.86 -14.38
C LEU A 173 -7.49 8.26 -14.15
N GLY A 174 -7.93 8.24 -12.89
CA GLY A 174 -9.20 7.67 -12.47
C GLY A 174 -10.19 8.70 -11.95
N ALA A 175 -11.48 8.46 -12.20
CA ALA A 175 -12.58 9.21 -11.62
C ALA A 175 -13.65 8.23 -11.12
N LEU A 176 -14.07 8.37 -9.87
CA LEU A 176 -15.12 7.55 -9.29
C LEU A 176 -16.46 8.27 -9.37
N ARG A 177 -17.44 7.64 -10.01
CA ARG A 177 -18.83 8.09 -10.03
C ARG A 177 -19.61 7.47 -8.87
N LEU A 178 -20.24 8.32 -8.07
CA LEU A 178 -21.15 7.96 -6.98
C LEU A 178 -22.55 8.51 -7.28
N PRO A 179 -23.64 7.81 -6.87
CA PRO A 179 -23.67 6.62 -6.02
C PRO A 179 -23.44 5.28 -6.76
N GLU A 180 -23.25 5.29 -8.08
CA GLU A 180 -23.19 4.09 -8.92
C GLU A 180 -21.96 3.21 -8.65
N LYS A 181 -20.94 3.73 -7.96
CA LYS A 181 -19.67 3.06 -7.65
C LYS A 181 -18.94 2.57 -8.91
N VAL A 182 -18.98 3.39 -9.97
CA VAL A 182 -18.33 3.10 -11.25
C VAL A 182 -17.04 3.90 -11.38
N LEU A 183 -15.93 3.21 -11.53
CA LEU A 183 -14.61 3.77 -11.77
C LEU A 183 -14.39 3.97 -13.27
N TYR A 184 -14.19 5.21 -13.68
CA TYR A 184 -13.76 5.58 -15.02
C TYR A 184 -12.25 5.75 -15.04
N LEU A 185 -11.58 5.23 -16.07
CA LEU A 185 -10.16 5.35 -16.28
C LEU A 185 -9.92 5.98 -17.66
N HIS A 186 -8.93 6.86 -17.78
CA HIS A 186 -8.67 7.60 -19.01
C HIS A 186 -8.46 6.72 -20.26
N ASP A 187 -7.82 5.55 -20.08
CA ASP A 187 -7.37 4.71 -21.18
C ASP A 187 -8.04 3.32 -21.19
N ARG A 188 -9.13 3.14 -20.41
CA ARG A 188 -9.75 1.81 -20.19
C ARG A 188 -11.26 1.88 -19.98
N PRO A 189 -12.00 0.79 -20.23
CA PRO A 189 -13.44 0.75 -19.95
C PRO A 189 -13.77 1.03 -18.48
N PRO A 190 -14.97 1.57 -18.18
CA PRO A 190 -15.41 1.73 -16.81
C PRO A 190 -15.50 0.40 -16.06
N CYS A 191 -15.19 0.39 -14.77
CA CYS A 191 -15.23 -0.78 -13.91
C CYS A 191 -16.22 -0.58 -12.74
N ASP A 192 -16.98 -1.61 -12.36
CA ASP A 192 -17.78 -1.59 -11.13
C ASP A 192 -16.88 -1.89 -9.92
N LEU A 193 -16.76 -0.95 -8.99
CA LEU A 193 -15.93 -1.12 -7.79
C LEU A 193 -16.41 -2.27 -6.90
N ARG A 194 -17.69 -2.64 -6.95
CA ARG A 194 -18.22 -3.73 -6.11
C ARG A 194 -17.70 -5.10 -6.53
N GLY A 195 -17.04 -5.18 -7.70
CA GLY A 195 -16.65 -6.44 -8.31
C GLY A 195 -17.88 -7.24 -8.77
N VAL A 196 -17.64 -8.25 -9.60
CA VAL A 196 -18.59 -9.35 -9.79
C VAL A 196 -18.15 -10.44 -8.81
N PRO A 197 -18.97 -10.82 -7.81
CA PRO A 197 -18.65 -11.95 -6.96
C PRO A 197 -18.47 -13.20 -7.82
N GLY A 198 -17.27 -13.79 -7.84
CA GLY A 198 -17.01 -15.06 -8.52
C GLY A 198 -16.65 -15.01 -9.99
N GLN A 199 -16.52 -13.84 -10.62
CA GLN A 199 -15.86 -13.72 -11.93
C GLN A 199 -14.57 -12.91 -11.75
N GLY A 200 -13.44 -13.61 -11.82
CA GLY A 200 -12.16 -12.93 -12.04
C GLY A 200 -12.29 -12.12 -13.32
N VAL A 201 -12.07 -10.81 -13.24
CA VAL A 201 -11.81 -10.01 -14.43
C VAL A 201 -10.46 -10.52 -14.94
N THR A 202 -10.48 -11.40 -15.92
CA THR A 202 -9.25 -11.83 -16.58
C THR A 202 -8.80 -10.65 -17.42
N ILE A 203 -7.73 -10.00 -16.99
CA ILE A 203 -7.13 -8.90 -17.74
C ILE A 203 -6.00 -9.52 -18.55
N ASP A 204 -5.99 -9.31 -19.87
CA ASP A 204 -4.89 -9.77 -20.70
C ASP A 204 -3.58 -9.01 -20.36
N ASN A 205 -2.46 -9.48 -20.90
CA ASN A 205 -1.16 -8.82 -20.71
C ASN A 205 -1.11 -7.37 -21.25
N GLY A 206 -2.15 -6.91 -21.96
CA GLY A 206 -2.33 -5.55 -22.46
C GLY A 206 -3.29 -4.68 -21.64
N GLY A 207 -3.89 -5.19 -20.57
CA GLY A 207 -4.81 -4.41 -19.74
C GLY A 207 -6.27 -4.45 -20.20
N HIS A 208 -6.63 -5.28 -21.18
CA HIS A 208 -8.01 -5.43 -21.64
C HIS A 208 -8.77 -6.45 -20.79
N VAL A 209 -10.00 -6.10 -20.42
CA VAL A 209 -10.93 -7.03 -19.77
C VAL A 209 -11.35 -8.08 -20.80
N LEU A 210 -10.98 -9.33 -20.56
CA LEU A 210 -11.46 -10.47 -21.34
C LEU A 210 -12.87 -10.81 -20.87
N GLU A 211 -13.81 -10.85 -21.81
CA GLU A 211 -15.16 -11.32 -21.50
C GLU A 211 -15.13 -12.81 -21.09
N PRO A 212 -15.98 -13.22 -20.13
CA PRO A 212 -16.05 -14.62 -19.75
C PRO A 212 -16.49 -15.47 -20.95
N THR A 213 -15.66 -16.44 -21.32
CA THR A 213 -16.06 -17.47 -22.29
C THR A 213 -17.21 -18.27 -21.70
N SER A 214 -18.36 -18.23 -22.38
CA SER A 214 -19.59 -18.96 -22.07
C SER A 214 -19.40 -20.47 -22.03
#